data_AF-A0A2W6V4K4-F1
#
_entry.id   AF-A0A2W6V4K4-F1
#
_cell.length_a   1.000
_cell.length_b   1.000
_cell.length_c   1.000
_cell.angle_alpha   90.00
_cell.angle_beta   90.00
_cell.angle_gamma   90.00
#
_symmetry.space_group_name_H-M   'P 1'
#
loop_
_entity.id
_entity.type
_entity.pdbx_description
1 polymer ?
#
loop_
_entity_poly.entity_id
_entity_poly.type
_entity_poly.pdbx_seq_one_letter_code
_entity_poly.pdbx_strand_id
1 'polypeptide(L)'
;MIATSRLSGIGDDGTGTLAGMTAHLDFQGLLTCAVIIAGLGVLNDVTVTQSSSVWELRAAAPNASRRRLFVQAMRIGRDHIASTIYTIVFAYAGASLGVLLLVSVYDTPLLNLLSYDDIAAEIVRTVCSGIGLVLAIPITTAIAVALVPPSGRDDRPATPTDVSGEDMSKIDWLRSLQTSMPSQSRAGDLPH
;
A
#
# COMPACT_ATOMS: atom_id res chain seq x y z
N MET A 1 24.16 -6.32 -23.52
CA MET A 1 23.79 -7.31 -22.49
C MET A 1 22.28 -7.38 -22.25
N ILE A 2 21.44 -7.28 -23.30
CA ILE A 2 19.99 -7.60 -23.27
C ILE A 2 19.58 -8.03 -24.70
N ALA A 3 20.04 -9.20 -25.15
CA ALA A 3 19.64 -9.74 -26.46
C ALA A 3 19.59 -11.27 -26.53
N THR A 4 19.75 -11.98 -25.41
CA THR A 4 19.83 -13.45 -25.41
C THR A 4 19.08 -14.11 -24.25
N SER A 5 18.01 -13.49 -23.75
CA SER A 5 16.99 -14.27 -23.04
C SER A 5 16.02 -14.79 -24.08
N ARG A 6 16.20 -16.08 -24.36
CA ARG A 6 15.42 -16.89 -25.28
C ARG A 6 13.94 -16.75 -25.01
N LEU A 7 13.29 -15.90 -25.80
CA LEU A 7 11.88 -15.93 -26.11
C LEU A 7 11.60 -17.09 -27.10
N SER A 8 12.03 -18.30 -26.75
CA SER A 8 11.63 -19.52 -27.46
C SER A 8 10.60 -20.19 -26.58
N GLY A 9 9.33 -19.87 -26.83
CA GLY A 9 8.23 -20.69 -26.35
C GLY A 9 8.48 -22.14 -26.73
N ILE A 10 8.55 -22.99 -25.72
CA ILE A 10 8.32 -24.44 -25.62
C ILE A 10 8.98 -24.81 -24.28
N GLY A 11 8.21 -24.66 -23.21
CA GLY A 11 8.53 -25.23 -21.90
C GLY A 11 7.73 -26.51 -21.73
N ASP A 12 8.01 -27.52 -22.55
CA ASP A 12 7.21 -28.77 -22.60
C ASP A 12 7.53 -29.75 -21.45
N ASP A 13 8.65 -29.58 -20.74
CA ASP A 13 8.98 -30.50 -19.62
C ASP A 13 8.39 -30.04 -18.27
N GLY A 14 8.19 -28.72 -18.10
CA GLY A 14 7.60 -28.15 -16.88
C GLY A 14 6.07 -28.12 -16.89
N THR A 15 5.48 -27.91 -18.08
CA THR A 15 4.02 -27.88 -18.27
C THR A 15 3.40 -29.26 -18.10
N GLY A 16 4.05 -30.34 -18.54
CA GLY A 16 3.61 -31.72 -18.28
C GLY A 16 3.64 -32.11 -16.80
N THR A 17 4.68 -31.66 -16.07
CA THR A 17 4.82 -31.89 -14.62
C THR A 17 3.78 -31.10 -13.80
N LEU A 18 3.53 -29.84 -14.20
CA LEU A 18 2.46 -29.01 -13.63
C LEU A 18 1.08 -29.60 -13.94
N ALA A 19 0.82 -30.03 -15.18
CA ALA A 19 -0.45 -30.66 -15.56
C ALA A 19 -0.76 -31.90 -14.69
N GLY A 20 0.24 -32.73 -14.40
CA GLY A 20 0.12 -33.88 -13.51
C GLY A 20 -0.18 -33.52 -12.03
N MET A 21 0.25 -32.35 -11.55
CA MET A 21 -0.04 -31.84 -10.21
C MET A 21 -1.37 -31.05 -10.14
N THR A 22 -1.81 -30.43 -11.24
CA THR A 22 -3.04 -29.62 -11.31
C THR A 22 -4.33 -30.42 -11.22
N ALA A 23 -4.29 -31.75 -11.42
CA ALA A 23 -5.46 -32.62 -11.27
C ALA A 23 -6.08 -32.59 -9.85
N HIS A 24 -5.35 -32.07 -8.86
CA HIS A 24 -5.82 -31.90 -7.48
C HIS A 24 -5.88 -30.44 -6.99
N LEU A 25 -5.63 -29.44 -7.85
CA LEU A 25 -5.67 -28.03 -7.44
C LEU A 25 -7.06 -27.42 -7.65
N ASP A 26 -7.66 -26.95 -6.57
CA ASP A 26 -8.88 -26.16 -6.61
C ASP A 26 -8.57 -24.71 -7.01
N PHE A 27 -8.60 -24.45 -8.32
CA PHE A 27 -8.39 -23.12 -8.89
C PHE A 27 -9.45 -22.10 -8.43
N GLN A 28 -10.68 -22.56 -8.19
CA GLN A 28 -11.75 -21.70 -7.70
C GLN A 28 -11.47 -21.28 -6.25
N GLY A 29 -11.04 -22.22 -5.41
CA GLY A 29 -10.58 -21.96 -4.05
C GLY A 29 -9.37 -21.01 -4.02
N LEU A 30 -8.37 -21.23 -4.88
CA LEU A 30 -7.21 -20.35 -5.00
C LEU A 30 -7.58 -18.93 -5.42
N LEU A 31 -8.44 -18.78 -6.43
CA LEU A 31 -8.92 -17.48 -6.89
C LEU A 31 -9.71 -16.76 -5.78
N THR A 32 -10.56 -17.50 -5.07
CA THR A 32 -11.34 -16.94 -3.95
C THR A 32 -10.42 -16.45 -2.84
N CYS A 33 -9.40 -17.23 -2.46
CA CYS A 33 -8.39 -16.83 -1.49
C CYS A 33 -7.61 -15.59 -1.95
N ALA A 34 -7.19 -15.54 -3.20
CA ALA A 34 -6.47 -14.40 -3.76
C ALA A 34 -7.32 -13.11 -3.70
N VAL A 35 -8.61 -13.20 -4.04
CA VAL A 35 -9.55 -12.07 -3.97
C VAL A 35 -9.76 -11.61 -2.52
N ILE A 36 -9.93 -12.53 -1.57
CA ILE A 36 -10.10 -12.20 -0.15
C ILE A 36 -8.84 -11.51 0.38
N ILE A 37 -7.65 -12.06 0.12
CA ILE A 37 -6.38 -11.50 0.59
C ILE A 37 -6.17 -10.10 -0.01
N ALA A 38 -6.42 -9.92 -1.30
CA ALA A 38 -6.34 -8.62 -1.95
C ALA A 38 -7.30 -7.61 -1.31
N GLY A 39 -8.57 -7.99 -1.11
CA GLY A 39 -9.60 -7.16 -0.48
C GLY A 39 -9.23 -6.76 0.95
N LEU A 40 -8.74 -7.71 1.76
CA LEU A 40 -8.28 -7.45 3.12
C LEU A 40 -7.09 -6.49 3.15
N GLY A 41 -6.13 -6.65 2.24
CA GLY A 41 -4.97 -5.75 2.14
C GLY A 41 -5.39 -4.30 1.89
N VAL A 42 -6.28 -4.08 0.93
CA VAL A 42 -6.79 -2.74 0.62
C VAL A 42 -7.65 -2.19 1.77
N LEU A 43 -8.51 -3.00 2.38
CA LEU A 43 -9.31 -2.57 3.55
C LEU A 43 -8.43 -2.20 4.75
N ASN A 44 -7.37 -2.96 5.00
CA ASN A 44 -6.42 -2.67 6.07
C ASN A 44 -5.69 -1.35 5.82
N ASP A 45 -5.21 -1.13 4.60
CA ASP A 45 -4.55 0.11 4.20
C ASP A 45 -5.43 1.34 4.45
N VAL A 46 -6.69 1.29 3.96
CA VAL A 46 -7.67 2.35 4.18
C VAL A 46 -7.97 2.52 5.67
N THR A 47 -8.11 1.43 6.42
CA THR A 47 -8.49 1.49 7.84
C THR A 47 -7.39 2.11 8.69
N VAL A 48 -6.14 1.68 8.49
CA VAL A 48 -4.98 2.20 9.21
C VAL A 48 -4.80 3.68 8.88
N THR A 49 -4.83 4.04 7.60
CA THR A 49 -4.66 5.44 7.16
C THR A 49 -5.79 6.35 7.66
N GLN A 50 -7.04 5.89 7.64
CA GLN A 50 -8.17 6.69 8.14
C GLN A 50 -8.15 6.86 9.66
N SER A 51 -7.85 5.80 10.39
CA SER A 51 -7.75 5.89 11.85
C SER A 51 -6.60 6.82 12.26
N SER A 52 -5.39 6.66 11.71
CA SER A 52 -4.27 7.55 12.02
C SER A 52 -4.59 9.01 11.72
N SER A 53 -5.22 9.29 10.57
CA SER A 53 -5.66 10.64 10.18
C SER A 53 -6.62 11.26 11.20
N VAL A 54 -7.57 10.50 11.73
CA VAL A 54 -8.51 11.00 12.74
C VAL A 54 -7.80 11.34 14.06
N TRP A 55 -6.87 10.50 14.50
CA TRP A 55 -6.07 10.76 15.70
C TRP A 55 -5.18 11.98 15.54
N GLU A 56 -4.55 12.14 14.38
CA GLU A 56 -3.71 13.31 14.08
C GLU A 56 -4.54 14.60 14.00
N LEU A 57 -5.72 14.57 13.36
CA LEU A 57 -6.65 15.70 13.35
C LEU A 57 -7.12 16.08 14.76
N ARG A 58 -7.37 15.09 15.64
CA ARG A 58 -7.70 15.34 17.05
C ARG A 58 -6.52 15.95 17.80
N ALA A 59 -5.31 15.45 17.60
CA ALA A 59 -4.11 15.98 18.24
C ALA A 59 -3.83 17.43 17.82
N ALA A 60 -4.00 17.75 16.53
CA ALA A 60 -3.83 19.09 15.98
C ALA A 60 -4.95 20.06 16.40
N ALA A 61 -6.17 19.57 16.62
CA ALA A 61 -7.30 20.38 17.07
C ALA A 61 -8.03 19.73 18.28
N PRO A 62 -7.45 19.82 19.49
CA PRO A 62 -8.00 19.25 20.73
C PRO A 62 -9.48 19.50 20.96
N ASN A 63 -9.88 20.76 20.73
CA ASN A 63 -11.21 21.28 21.01
C ASN A 63 -12.18 21.15 19.82
N ALA A 64 -11.77 20.53 18.71
CA ALA A 64 -12.65 20.35 17.56
C ALA A 64 -13.82 19.42 17.90
N SER A 65 -15.02 19.76 17.43
CA SER A 65 -16.17 18.88 17.57
C SER A 65 -15.95 17.60 16.77
N ARG A 66 -16.53 16.47 17.22
CA ARG A 66 -16.49 15.19 16.50
C ARG A 66 -16.97 15.32 15.05
N ARG A 67 -18.01 16.13 14.80
CA ARG A 67 -18.50 16.43 13.44
C ARG A 67 -17.44 17.10 12.57
N ARG A 68 -16.67 18.04 13.13
CA ARG A 68 -15.58 18.72 12.39
C ARG A 68 -14.49 17.73 12.03
N LEU A 69 -14.08 16.85 12.97
CA LEU A 69 -13.10 15.80 12.71
C LEU A 69 -13.58 14.83 11.62
N PHE A 70 -14.83 14.38 11.69
CA PHE A 70 -15.41 13.49 10.68
C PHE A 70 -15.35 14.12 9.29
N VAL A 71 -15.80 15.36 9.13
CA VAL A 71 -15.79 16.05 7.83
C VAL A 71 -14.36 16.25 7.30
N GLN A 72 -13.41 16.59 8.16
CA GLN A 72 -12.01 16.76 7.75
C GLN A 72 -11.37 15.43 7.35
N ALA A 73 -11.57 14.37 8.13
CA ALA A 73 -11.08 13.03 7.81
C ALA A 73 -11.73 12.49 6.52
N MET A 74 -13.03 12.71 6.31
CA MET A 74 -13.73 12.32 5.07
C MET A 74 -13.18 13.04 3.83
N ARG A 75 -12.66 14.27 3.95
CA ARG A 75 -11.96 14.94 2.84
C ARG A 75 -10.66 14.22 2.49
N ILE A 76 -9.85 13.92 3.50
CA ILE A 76 -8.60 13.16 3.33
C ILE A 76 -8.89 11.80 2.70
N GLY A 77 -9.88 11.06 3.22
CA GLY A 77 -10.27 9.77 2.68
C GLY A 77 -10.73 9.82 1.23
N ARG A 78 -11.47 10.88 0.83
CA ARG A 78 -11.88 11.07 -0.56
C ARG A 78 -10.67 11.29 -1.49
N ASP A 79 -9.71 12.08 -1.06
CA ASP A 79 -8.52 12.37 -1.85
C ASP A 79 -7.65 11.11 -1.99
N HIS A 80 -7.53 10.33 -0.90
CA HIS A 80 -6.84 9.05 -0.91
C HIS A 80 -7.49 8.04 -1.86
N ILE A 81 -8.80 7.81 -1.77
CA ILE A 81 -9.49 6.82 -2.60
C ILE A 81 -9.46 7.19 -4.09
N ALA A 82 -9.54 8.49 -4.42
CA ALA A 82 -9.39 8.93 -5.80
C ALA A 82 -8.04 8.49 -6.38
N SER A 83 -6.96 8.69 -5.62
CA SER A 83 -5.62 8.24 -6.00
C SER A 83 -5.54 6.71 -6.13
N THR A 84 -6.05 5.97 -5.15
CA THR A 84 -6.05 4.49 -5.17
C THR A 84 -6.79 3.94 -6.39
N ILE A 85 -7.96 4.49 -6.71
CA ILE A 85 -8.76 4.09 -7.88
C ILE A 85 -7.95 4.31 -9.16
N TYR A 86 -7.30 5.47 -9.32
CA TYR A 86 -6.49 5.73 -10.52
C TYR A 86 -5.38 4.69 -10.69
N THR A 87 -4.68 4.34 -9.61
CA THR A 87 -3.65 3.31 -9.65
C THR A 87 -4.21 1.94 -10.04
N ILE A 88 -5.35 1.53 -9.47
CA ILE A 88 -5.98 0.24 -9.78
C ILE A 88 -6.45 0.19 -11.24
N VAL A 89 -7.10 1.25 -11.73
CA VAL A 89 -7.57 1.33 -13.11
C VAL A 89 -6.39 1.23 -14.09
N PHE A 90 -5.30 1.96 -13.83
CA PHE A 90 -4.09 1.87 -14.66
C PHE A 90 -3.45 0.48 -14.61
N ALA A 91 -3.36 -0.14 -13.44
CA ALA A 91 -2.81 -1.48 -13.29
C ALA A 91 -3.65 -2.52 -14.05
N TYR A 92 -4.98 -2.45 -13.94
CA TYR A 92 -5.90 -3.36 -14.63
C TYR A 92 -5.86 -3.16 -16.15
N ALA A 93 -5.87 -1.90 -16.62
CA ALA A 93 -5.75 -1.59 -18.04
C ALA A 93 -4.40 -2.08 -18.62
N GLY A 94 -3.30 -1.87 -17.88
CA GLY A 94 -1.97 -2.34 -18.26
C GLY A 94 -1.89 -3.87 -18.33
N ALA A 95 -2.43 -4.57 -17.32
CA ALA A 95 -2.47 -6.03 -17.30
C ALA A 95 -3.40 -6.61 -18.39
N SER A 96 -4.47 -5.89 -18.74
CA SER A 96 -5.45 -6.29 -19.74
C SER A 96 -5.13 -5.82 -21.16
N LEU A 97 -3.97 -5.20 -21.39
CA LEU A 97 -3.65 -4.57 -22.67
C LEU A 97 -3.72 -5.55 -23.85
N GLY A 98 -3.27 -6.79 -23.66
CA GLY A 98 -3.35 -7.83 -24.70
C GLY A 98 -4.79 -8.21 -25.03
N VAL A 99 -5.65 -8.31 -24.02
CA VAL A 99 -7.09 -8.57 -24.20
C VAL A 99 -7.77 -7.39 -24.89
N LEU A 100 -7.47 -6.17 -24.47
CA LEU A 100 -7.98 -4.94 -25.10
C LEU A 100 -7.58 -4.84 -26.57
N LEU A 101 -6.34 -5.21 -26.91
CA LEU A 101 -5.87 -5.26 -28.29
C LEU A 101 -6.60 -6.33 -29.11
N LEU A 102 -6.83 -7.52 -28.54
CA LEU A 102 -7.58 -8.59 -29.19
C LEU A 102 -9.03 -8.16 -29.47
N VAL A 103 -9.71 -7.56 -28.49
CA VAL A 103 -11.06 -7.01 -28.66
C VAL A 103 -11.09 -5.93 -29.74
N SER A 104 -10.07 -5.07 -29.78
CA SER A 104 -9.92 -4.03 -30.81
C SER A 104 -9.77 -4.62 -32.22
N VAL A 105 -9.00 -5.72 -32.37
CA VAL A 105 -8.80 -6.38 -33.67
C VAL A 105 -10.05 -7.10 -34.16
N TYR A 106 -10.79 -7.76 -33.27
CA TYR A 106 -11.99 -8.51 -33.63
C TYR A 106 -13.27 -7.66 -33.70
N ASP A 107 -13.18 -6.37 -33.37
CA ASP A 107 -14.30 -5.41 -33.34
C ASP A 107 -15.53 -5.97 -32.59
N THR A 108 -15.28 -6.71 -31.50
CA THR A 108 -16.32 -7.42 -30.77
C THR A 108 -17.19 -6.40 -30.02
N PRO A 109 -18.52 -6.38 -30.25
CA PRO A 109 -19.39 -5.42 -29.58
C PRO A 109 -19.43 -5.68 -28.07
N LEU A 110 -19.23 -4.62 -27.27
CA LEU A 110 -19.18 -4.69 -25.80
C LEU A 110 -20.41 -5.36 -25.17
N LEU A 111 -21.59 -5.18 -25.78
CA LEU A 111 -22.82 -5.81 -25.31
C LEU A 111 -22.80 -7.34 -25.43
N ASN A 112 -22.08 -7.90 -26.41
CA ASN A 112 -21.92 -9.34 -26.51
C ASN A 112 -20.97 -9.88 -25.44
N LEU A 113 -20.00 -9.07 -25.01
CA LEU A 113 -19.09 -9.46 -23.93
C LEU A 113 -19.82 -9.60 -22.59
N LEU A 114 -20.81 -8.74 -22.33
CA LEU A 114 -21.64 -8.79 -21.11
C LEU A 114 -22.55 -10.01 -21.04
N SER A 115 -22.81 -10.67 -22.18
CA SER A 115 -23.62 -11.89 -22.24
C SER A 115 -22.84 -13.14 -21.85
N TYR A 116 -21.51 -13.06 -21.68
CA TYR A 116 -20.73 -14.17 -21.14
C TYR A 116 -20.80 -14.18 -19.62
N ASP A 117 -21.20 -15.33 -19.05
CA ASP A 117 -21.38 -15.52 -17.61
C ASP A 117 -20.12 -15.16 -16.81
N ASP A 118 -18.94 -15.53 -17.30
CA ASP A 118 -17.67 -15.24 -16.62
C ASP A 118 -17.36 -13.74 -16.55
N ILE A 119 -17.66 -13.00 -17.63
CA ILE A 119 -17.44 -11.55 -17.70
C ILE A 119 -18.46 -10.83 -16.81
N ALA A 120 -19.72 -11.23 -16.85
CA ALA A 120 -20.76 -10.67 -16.00
C ALA A 120 -20.45 -10.88 -14.51
N ALA A 121 -20.01 -12.08 -14.13
CA ALA A 121 -19.61 -12.39 -12.75
C ALA A 121 -18.41 -11.54 -12.30
N GLU A 122 -17.41 -11.33 -13.16
CA GLU A 122 -16.24 -10.50 -12.85
C GLU A 122 -16.61 -9.03 -12.67
N ILE A 123 -17.52 -8.50 -13.48
CA ILE A 123 -18.02 -7.13 -13.36
C ILE A 123 -18.76 -6.95 -12.04
N VAL A 124 -19.70 -7.84 -11.72
CA VAL A 124 -20.44 -7.77 -10.45
C VAL A 124 -19.49 -7.85 -9.26
N ARG A 125 -18.50 -8.76 -9.31
CA ARG A 125 -17.47 -8.88 -8.27
C ARG A 125 -16.66 -7.60 -8.10
N THR A 126 -16.24 -6.99 -9.21
CA THR A 126 -15.47 -5.73 -9.23
C THR A 126 -16.30 -4.57 -8.66
N VAL A 127 -17.57 -4.46 -9.04
CA VAL A 127 -18.48 -3.42 -8.53
C VAL A 127 -18.72 -3.59 -7.03
N CYS A 128 -19.04 -4.80 -6.57
CA CYS A 128 -19.22 -5.09 -5.15
C CYS A 128 -17.96 -4.76 -4.33
N SER A 129 -16.78 -5.13 -4.85
CA SER A 129 -15.49 -4.79 -4.23
C SER A 129 -15.29 -3.28 -4.14
N GLY A 130 -15.56 -2.54 -5.22
CA GLY A 130 -15.47 -1.08 -5.25
C GLY A 130 -16.39 -0.39 -4.26
N ILE A 131 -17.64 -0.87 -4.11
CA ILE A 131 -18.59 -0.35 -3.12
C ILE A 131 -18.06 -0.60 -1.70
N GLY A 132 -17.61 -1.82 -1.40
CA GLY A 132 -17.04 -2.17 -0.09
C GLY A 132 -15.86 -1.29 0.27
N LEU A 133 -14.97 -1.03 -0.70
CA LEU A 133 -13.83 -0.15 -0.55
C LEU A 133 -14.23 1.30 -0.24
N VAL A 134 -15.19 1.85 -0.98
CA VAL A 134 -15.68 3.23 -0.75
C VAL A 134 -16.38 3.35 0.60
N LEU A 135 -17.10 2.32 1.03
CA LEU A 135 -17.78 2.29 2.34
C LEU A 135 -16.82 2.12 3.52
N ALA A 136 -15.64 1.53 3.31
CA ALA A 136 -14.65 1.36 4.38
C ALA A 136 -14.22 2.72 4.99
N ILE A 137 -14.12 3.76 4.17
CA ILE A 137 -13.75 5.12 4.63
C ILE A 137 -14.76 5.67 5.65
N PRO A 138 -16.04 5.91 5.31
CA PRO A 138 -16.99 6.50 6.25
C PRO A 138 -17.20 5.62 7.48
N ILE A 139 -17.17 4.28 7.35
CA ILE A 139 -17.32 3.36 8.47
C ILE A 139 -16.15 3.51 9.44
N THR A 140 -14.92 3.41 8.94
CA THR A 140 -13.72 3.53 9.79
C THR A 140 -13.62 4.93 10.40
N THR A 141 -13.88 5.98 9.62
CA THR A 141 -13.85 7.36 10.13
C THR A 141 -14.89 7.56 11.24
N ALA A 142 -16.11 7.03 11.08
CA ALA A 142 -17.14 7.12 12.11
C ALA A 142 -16.72 6.42 13.40
N ILE A 143 -16.18 5.20 13.29
CA ILE A 143 -15.69 4.43 14.44
C ILE A 143 -14.53 5.16 15.12
N ALA A 144 -13.53 5.61 14.36
CA ALA A 144 -12.38 6.33 14.89
C ALA A 144 -12.79 7.62 15.60
N VAL A 145 -13.70 8.42 15.01
CA VAL A 145 -14.20 9.66 15.62
C VAL A 145 -15.03 9.39 16.88
N ALA A 146 -15.74 8.27 16.94
CA ALA A 146 -16.47 7.86 18.14
C ALA A 146 -15.52 7.47 19.28
N LEU A 147 -14.43 6.77 18.97
CA LEU A 147 -13.46 6.24 19.94
C LEU A 147 -12.40 7.26 20.35
N VAL A 148 -12.09 8.26 19.53
CA VAL A 148 -11.03 9.22 19.81
C VAL A 148 -11.37 10.09 21.03
N PRO A 149 -10.53 10.12 22.09
CA PRO A 149 -10.81 10.91 23.28
C PRO A 149 -10.73 12.41 22.97
N PRO A 150 -11.48 13.27 23.70
CA PRO A 150 -11.22 14.70 23.73
C PRO A 150 -9.79 14.90 24.24
N SER A 151 -8.99 15.71 23.54
CA SER A 151 -7.63 16.03 24.00
C SER A 151 -7.75 16.95 25.21
N GLY A 152 -7.88 16.33 26.38
CA GLY A 152 -8.05 16.94 27.69
C GLY A 152 -7.51 15.99 28.76
N ARG A 153 -6.33 15.42 28.50
CA ARG A 153 -5.40 14.81 29.46
C ARG A 153 -4.25 14.19 28.68
N ASP A 154 -3.14 14.91 28.66
CA ASP A 154 -1.85 14.25 28.55
C ASP A 154 -1.59 13.62 29.93
N ASP A 155 -2.22 12.47 30.20
CA ASP A 155 -1.94 11.63 31.38
C ASP A 155 -0.77 10.66 31.08
N ARG A 156 0.04 10.94 30.05
CA ARG A 156 1.40 10.45 30.07
C ARG A 156 2.15 11.35 31.05
N PRO A 157 2.67 10.85 32.18
CA PRO A 157 3.78 11.55 32.77
C PRO A 157 4.78 11.69 31.64
N ALA A 158 5.15 12.93 31.30
CA ALA A 158 6.40 13.14 30.61
C ALA A 158 7.42 12.42 31.49
N THR A 159 7.80 11.19 31.12
CA THR A 159 9.10 10.67 31.50
C THR A 159 10.00 11.80 31.04
N PRO A 160 10.67 12.53 31.96
CA PRO A 160 11.66 13.48 31.53
C PRO A 160 12.52 12.67 30.59
N THR A 161 12.54 13.02 29.31
CA THR A 161 13.62 12.60 28.45
C THR A 161 14.83 13.11 29.21
N ASP A 162 15.51 12.17 29.86
CA ASP A 162 16.81 12.39 30.43
C ASP A 162 17.71 12.70 29.23
N VAL A 163 17.70 13.97 28.83
CA VAL A 163 18.63 14.51 27.85
C VAL A 163 20.01 14.68 28.50
N SER A 164 20.29 14.06 29.66
CA SER A 164 21.46 14.37 30.49
C SER A 164 22.46 13.24 30.71
N GLY A 165 22.34 12.10 30.03
CA GLY A 165 23.34 11.02 30.12
C GLY A 165 23.89 10.54 28.77
N GLU A 166 23.04 9.86 27.98
CA GLU A 166 23.47 9.12 26.79
C GLU A 166 23.84 10.02 25.60
N ASP A 167 23.08 11.09 25.36
CA ASP A 167 23.41 12.02 24.27
C ASP A 167 24.70 12.79 24.58
N MET A 168 24.93 13.13 25.84
CA MET A 168 26.18 13.79 26.29
C MET A 168 27.38 12.84 26.12
N SER A 169 27.24 11.57 26.50
CA SER A 169 28.32 10.58 26.35
C SER A 169 28.63 10.30 24.88
N LYS A 170 27.61 10.30 24.02
CA LYS A 170 27.76 10.12 22.57
C LYS A 170 28.46 11.32 21.93
N ILE A 171 28.13 12.55 22.35
CA ILE A 171 28.79 13.77 21.90
C ILE A 171 30.27 13.79 22.36
N ASP A 172 30.57 13.37 23.59
CA ASP A 172 31.94 13.29 24.09
C ASP A 172 32.77 12.17 23.42
N TRP A 173 32.15 11.03 23.12
CA TRP A 173 32.77 9.98 22.32
C TRP A 173 33.12 10.47 20.91
N LEU A 174 32.21 11.21 20.24
CA LEU A 174 32.47 11.81 18.93
C LEU A 174 33.63 12.82 18.98
N ARG A 175 33.72 13.63 20.03
CA ARG A 175 34.85 14.56 20.23
C ARG A 175 36.17 13.81 20.44
N SER A 176 36.17 12.72 21.20
CA SER A 176 37.38 11.92 21.45
C SER A 176 37.96 11.34 20.15
N LEU A 177 37.10 10.86 19.24
CA LEU A 177 37.52 10.32 17.94
C LEU A 177 38.16 11.37 17.04
N GLN A 178 37.69 12.62 17.09
CA GLN A 178 38.28 13.72 16.32
C GLN A 178 39.66 14.12 16.87
N THR A 179 39.88 14.00 18.18
CA THR A 179 41.17 14.31 18.81
C THR A 179 42.19 13.16 18.73
N SER A 180 41.74 11.91 18.55
CA SER A 180 42.59 10.72 18.53
C SER A 180 43.09 10.30 17.16
N MET A 181 42.74 11.01 16.08
CA MET A 181 43.36 10.77 14.77
C MET A 181 44.76 11.38 14.73
N PRO A 182 45.85 10.58 14.69
CA PRO A 182 47.18 11.14 14.48
C PRO A 182 47.19 11.86 13.13
N SER A 183 47.63 13.13 13.12
CA SER A 183 47.87 13.88 11.90
C SER A 183 48.77 13.03 11.01
N GLN A 184 48.24 12.49 9.91
CA GLN A 184 49.05 11.82 8.92
C GLN A 184 50.05 12.86 8.40
N SER A 185 51.28 12.75 8.90
CA SER A 185 52.43 13.47 8.42
C SER A 185 52.52 13.24 6.92
N ARG A 186 52.57 14.33 6.15
CA ARG A 186 52.73 14.34 4.69
C ARG A 186 53.98 13.55 4.31
N ALA A 187 53.81 12.27 4.04
CA ALA A 187 54.77 11.46 3.31
C ALA A 187 54.54 11.70 1.82
N GLY A 188 55.37 12.57 1.24
CA GLY A 188 55.31 12.91 -0.18
C GLY A 188 56.32 13.99 -0.54
N ASP A 189 57.52 13.90 0.03
CA ASP A 189 58.70 14.60 -0.45
C ASP A 189 59.43 13.63 -1.39
N LEU A 190 59.40 13.87 -2.71
CA LEU A 190 60.44 13.41 -3.62
C LEU A 190 60.72 14.49 -4.67
N PRO A 191 62.00 14.85 -4.88
CA PRO A 191 62.40 16.01 -5.67
C PRO A 191 62.65 15.71 -7.16
N HIS A 192 62.43 16.76 -7.95
CA HIS A 192 62.97 17.12 -9.28
C HIS A 192 62.83 16.14 -10.47
#